data_AF-A0A352UXZ8-F1
#
_entry.id   AF-A0A352UXZ8-F1
#
_cell.length_a   1.000
_cell.length_b   1.000
_cell.length_c   1.000
_cell.angle_alpha   90.00
_cell.angle_beta   90.00
_cell.angle_gamma   90.00
#
_symmetry.space_group_name_H-M   'P 1'
#
loop_
_entity.id
_entity.type
_entity.pdbx_description
1 polymer ?
#
loop_
_entity_poly.entity_id
_entity_poly.type
_entity_poly.pdbx_seq_one_letter_code
_entity_poly.pdbx_strand_id
1 'polypeptide(L)'
;GAVLHLRRGEARRQMPLEAYFLEYRKQDRLPGEFVEAVTVPASAPALRCYKLSKRFDQDISAVLGCFNVTVEDGQVTQARIAFGGMAGIPKRAFAAEAALLGRSLTEGLGAARAAMAEDFQPLSDMRASAAYRMEAARNMLTRYAHDLAGETVSVLEVRA
;
A
#
# COMPACT_ATOMS: atom_id res chain seq x y z
N GLY A 1 -6.66 3.37 6.20
CA GLY A 1 -7.92 3.67 5.49
C GLY A 1 -9.10 3.01 6.17
N ALA A 2 -9.01 1.71 6.42
CA ALA A 2 -9.82 1.03 7.42
C ALA A 2 -9.47 1.49 8.85
N VAL A 3 -10.39 1.25 9.78
CA VAL A 3 -10.25 1.47 11.23
C VAL A 3 -10.21 0.11 11.94
N LEU A 4 -9.24 -0.07 12.83
CA LEU A 4 -9.10 -1.25 13.69
C LEU A 4 -9.83 -1.00 15.02
N HIS A 5 -10.53 -2.01 15.50
CA HIS A 5 -11.18 -2.03 16.82
C HIS A 5 -10.50 -3.05 17.72
N LEU A 6 -10.10 -2.61 18.91
CA LEU A 6 -9.46 -3.42 19.94
C LEU A 6 -10.33 -3.44 21.21
N ARG A 7 -10.32 -4.58 21.91
CA ARG A 7 -11.10 -4.78 23.13
C ARG A 7 -10.27 -5.41 24.24
N ARG A 8 -10.47 -4.91 25.47
CA ARG A 8 -9.89 -5.46 26.71
C ARG A 8 -10.98 -5.45 27.80
N GLY A 9 -11.58 -6.61 28.07
CA GLY A 9 -12.76 -6.68 28.93
C GLY A 9 -13.90 -5.84 28.34
N GLU A 10 -14.42 -4.87 29.10
CA GLU A 10 -15.45 -3.94 28.61
C GLU A 10 -14.89 -2.69 27.90
N ALA A 11 -13.59 -2.42 28.03
CA ALA A 11 -12.96 -1.28 27.37
C ALA A 11 -12.77 -1.55 25.88
N ARG A 12 -13.11 -0.55 25.05
CA ARG A 12 -12.95 -0.56 23.59
C ARG A 12 -12.18 0.67 23.15
N ARG A 13 -11.28 0.48 22.19
CA ARG A 13 -10.60 1.58 21.50
C ARG A 13 -10.53 1.30 20.00
N GLN A 14 -10.43 2.39 19.23
CA GLN A 14 -10.32 2.32 17.78
C GLN A 14 -9.19 3.22 17.29
N MET A 15 -8.60 2.85 16.16
CA MET A 15 -7.53 3.63 15.52
C MET A 15 -7.48 3.36 14.01
N PRO A 16 -6.89 4.26 13.20
CA PRO A 16 -6.52 3.90 11.83
C PRO A 16 -5.67 2.62 11.84
N LEU A 17 -5.97 1.66 10.96
CA LEU A 17 -5.30 0.35 10.98
C LEU A 17 -3.77 0.47 10.87
N GLU A 18 -3.28 1.44 10.10
CA GLU A 18 -1.84 1.72 9.96
C GLU A 18 -1.15 2.09 11.29
N ALA A 19 -1.87 2.65 12.27
CA ALA A 19 -1.31 3.05 13.57
C ALA A 19 -1.07 1.86 14.51
N TYR A 20 -1.65 0.69 14.24
CA TYR A 20 -1.50 -0.50 15.06
C TYR A 20 -0.10 -1.13 14.95
N PHE A 21 0.59 -0.93 13.84
CA PHE A 21 1.90 -1.53 13.57
C PHE A 21 3.02 -0.55 13.94
N LEU A 22 3.64 -0.73 15.10
CA LEU A 22 4.64 0.21 15.62
C LEU A 22 6.03 -0.06 15.06
N GLU A 23 6.49 -1.31 15.21
CA GLU A 23 7.82 -1.77 14.76
C GLU A 23 7.71 -3.24 14.31
N TYR A 24 8.78 -3.78 13.72
CA TYR A 24 8.83 -5.20 13.38
C TYR A 24 8.60 -6.05 14.63
N ARG A 25 7.58 -6.92 14.58
CA ARG A 25 7.12 -7.77 15.70
C ARG A 25 6.57 -7.01 16.93
N LYS A 26 6.24 -5.73 16.79
CA LYS A 26 5.63 -4.93 17.87
C LYS A 26 4.38 -4.21 17.38
N GLN A 27 3.29 -4.37 18.12
CA GLN A 27 2.00 -3.75 17.82
C GLN A 27 1.55 -2.90 19.00
N ASP A 28 0.67 -1.94 18.76
CA ASP A 28 -0.06 -1.24 19.81
C ASP A 28 -1.16 -2.16 20.36
N ARG A 29 -0.76 -3.18 21.13
CA ARG A 29 -1.66 -4.11 21.80
C ARG A 29 -1.30 -4.23 23.28
N LEU A 30 -2.24 -3.89 24.14
CA LEU A 30 -2.06 -3.99 25.59
C LEU A 30 -2.17 -5.45 26.08
N PRO A 31 -1.58 -5.80 27.24
CA PRO A 31 -1.84 -7.09 27.87
C PRO A 31 -3.34 -7.32 28.12
N GLY A 32 -3.83 -8.51 27.75
CA GLY A 32 -5.25 -8.87 27.83
C GLY A 32 -6.16 -8.23 26.76
N GLU A 33 -5.60 -7.44 25.84
CA GLU A 33 -6.33 -6.86 24.71
C GLU A 33 -6.29 -7.78 23.48
N PHE A 34 -7.37 -7.79 22.71
CA PHE A 34 -7.47 -8.52 21.44
C PHE A 34 -8.11 -7.65 20.35
N VAL A 35 -7.92 -8.05 19.09
CA VAL A 35 -8.57 -7.44 17.93
C VAL A 35 -10.02 -7.89 17.87
N GLU A 36 -10.96 -6.96 17.98
CA GLU A 36 -12.40 -7.23 17.97
C GLU A 36 -12.96 -7.15 16.53
N ALA A 37 -12.60 -6.12 15.77
CA ALA A 37 -13.15 -5.91 14.43
C ALA A 37 -12.27 -4.98 13.56
N VAL A 38 -12.62 -4.90 12.27
CA VAL A 38 -12.11 -3.88 11.34
C VAL A 38 -13.30 -3.27 10.61
N THR A 39 -13.36 -1.94 10.54
CA THR A 39 -14.33 -1.21 9.70
C THR A 39 -13.66 -0.76 8.42
N VAL A 40 -14.25 -1.12 7.29
CA VAL A 40 -13.80 -0.74 5.94
C VAL A 40 -14.81 0.24 5.34
N PRO A 41 -14.38 1.28 4.60
CA PRO A 41 -15.30 2.17 3.89
C PRO A 41 -16.22 1.38 2.95
N ALA A 42 -17.48 1.81 2.84
CA ALA A 42 -18.46 1.16 1.96
C ALA A 42 -18.08 1.24 0.47
N SER A 43 -17.28 2.23 0.08
CA SER A 43 -16.82 2.42 -1.29
C SER A 43 -15.37 2.89 -1.32
N ALA A 44 -14.59 2.32 -2.24
CA ALA A 44 -13.22 2.71 -2.55
C ALA A 44 -12.91 2.35 -4.02
N PRO A 45 -13.55 3.01 -4.99
CA PRO A 45 -13.56 2.56 -6.39
C PRO A 45 -12.19 2.62 -7.08
N ALA A 46 -11.34 3.53 -6.62
CA ALA A 46 -9.97 3.70 -7.10
C ALA A 46 -8.97 2.77 -6.38
N LEU A 47 -9.41 1.92 -5.44
CA LEU A 47 -8.53 0.96 -4.79
C LEU A 47 -8.05 -0.09 -5.80
N ARG A 48 -6.73 -0.27 -5.89
CA ARG A 48 -6.08 -1.39 -6.58
C ARG A 48 -5.03 -2.01 -5.67
N CYS A 49 -4.88 -3.33 -5.77
CA CYS A 49 -3.93 -4.10 -4.99
C CYS A 49 -3.09 -4.96 -5.94
N TYR A 50 -1.77 -4.84 -5.86
CA TYR A 50 -0.84 -5.59 -6.69
C TYR A 50 0.07 -6.44 -5.81
N LYS A 51 -0.02 -7.76 -6.00
CA LYS A 51 0.84 -8.73 -5.36
C LYS A 51 1.94 -9.15 -6.33
N LEU A 52 3.19 -9.13 -5.85
CA LEU A 52 4.35 -9.67 -6.56
C LEU A 52 5.06 -10.74 -5.73
N SER A 53 5.17 -11.93 -6.30
CA SER A 53 5.81 -13.11 -5.72
C SER A 53 6.45 -13.96 -6.83
N LYS A 54 7.25 -14.99 -6.49
CA LYS A 54 7.90 -15.84 -7.50
C LYS A 54 6.89 -16.71 -8.26
N ARG A 55 5.84 -17.14 -7.56
CA ARG A 55 4.69 -17.85 -8.12
C ARG A 55 3.42 -17.05 -7.86
N PHE A 56 2.44 -17.10 -8.77
CA PHE A 56 1.17 -16.40 -8.61
C PHE A 56 0.38 -16.92 -7.39
N ASP A 57 0.11 -18.22 -7.40
CA ASP A 57 -0.72 -18.84 -6.38
C ASP A 57 0.11 -19.37 -5.20
N GLN A 58 -0.47 -19.29 -4.01
CA GLN A 58 0.09 -19.82 -2.76
C GLN A 58 1.58 -19.45 -2.56
N ASP A 59 1.91 -18.17 -2.68
CA ASP A 59 3.25 -17.64 -2.43
C ASP A 59 3.17 -16.36 -1.60
N ILE A 60 4.20 -16.11 -0.79
CA ILE A 60 4.31 -14.93 0.07
C ILE A 60 4.85 -13.78 -0.78
N SER A 61 4.21 -12.61 -0.67
CA SER A 61 4.62 -11.42 -1.41
C SER A 61 6.06 -11.03 -1.11
N ALA A 62 6.86 -10.81 -2.16
CA ALA A 62 8.06 -9.99 -2.05
C ALA A 62 7.65 -8.52 -1.88
N VAL A 63 6.71 -8.05 -2.69
CA VAL A 63 6.12 -6.71 -2.58
C VAL A 63 4.60 -6.84 -2.71
N LEU A 64 3.88 -6.16 -1.83
CA LEU A 64 2.44 -5.95 -1.95
C LEU A 64 2.19 -4.44 -1.94
N GLY A 65 1.74 -3.88 -3.06
CA GLY A 65 1.38 -2.46 -3.15
C GLY A 65 -0.12 -2.28 -3.22
N CYS A 66 -0.67 -1.38 -2.42
CA CYS A 66 -2.08 -1.00 -2.45
C CYS A 66 -2.19 0.52 -2.65
N PHE A 67 -3.00 0.92 -3.63
CA PHE A 67 -3.10 2.30 -4.11
C PHE A 67 -4.56 2.71 -4.14
N ASN A 68 -4.87 3.88 -3.59
CA ASN A 68 -6.20 4.50 -3.67
C ASN A 68 -6.00 6.02 -3.77
N VAL A 69 -6.13 6.55 -4.97
CA VAL A 69 -5.89 7.95 -5.31
C VAL A 69 -7.20 8.55 -5.82
N THR A 70 -7.65 9.63 -5.19
CA THR A 70 -8.81 10.40 -5.62
C THR A 70 -8.35 11.51 -6.54
N VAL A 71 -8.97 11.59 -7.72
CA VAL A 71 -8.71 12.63 -8.72
C VAL A 71 -10.00 13.42 -8.94
N GLU A 72 -9.92 14.75 -8.77
CA GLU A 72 -11.00 15.70 -9.00
C GLU A 72 -10.47 16.80 -9.94
N ASP A 73 -11.24 17.16 -10.97
CA ASP A 73 -10.85 18.16 -11.98
C ASP A 73 -9.45 17.92 -12.57
N GLY A 74 -9.10 16.65 -12.79
CA GLY A 74 -7.81 16.24 -13.36
C GLY A 74 -6.62 16.28 -12.39
N GLN A 75 -6.83 16.59 -11.11
CA GLN A 75 -5.79 16.71 -10.09
C GLN A 75 -6.00 15.73 -8.93
N VAL A 76 -4.90 15.22 -8.38
CA VAL A 76 -4.93 14.34 -7.21
C VAL A 76 -5.26 15.16 -5.96
N THR A 77 -6.40 14.89 -5.34
CA THR A 77 -6.86 15.55 -4.10
C THR A 77 -6.60 14.72 -2.86
N GLN A 78 -6.52 13.39 -3.00
CA GLN A 78 -6.14 12.47 -1.94
C GLN A 78 -5.30 11.33 -2.50
N ALA A 79 -4.25 10.94 -1.78
CA ALA A 79 -3.44 9.78 -2.12
C ALA A 79 -3.25 8.89 -0.88
N ARG A 80 -3.64 7.61 -0.99
CA ARG A 80 -3.33 6.57 -0.01
C ARG A 80 -2.59 5.44 -0.71
N ILE A 81 -1.30 5.34 -0.43
CA ILE A 81 -0.37 4.38 -1.02
C ILE A 81 0.29 3.64 0.14
N ALA A 82 0.07 2.33 0.23
CA ALA A 82 0.61 1.50 1.30
C ALA A 82 1.30 0.26 0.75
N PHE A 83 2.36 -0.17 1.44
CA PHE A 83 3.15 -1.32 1.04
C PHE A 83 3.35 -2.34 2.16
N GLY A 84 3.32 -3.61 1.78
CA GLY A 84 3.86 -4.75 2.53
C GLY A 84 5.14 -5.28 1.88
N GLY A 85 6.06 -5.80 2.71
CA GLY A 85 7.35 -6.34 2.23
C GLY A 85 8.42 -5.29 1.91
N MET A 86 8.13 -4.01 2.16
CA MET A 86 9.04 -2.87 1.92
C MET A 86 9.70 -2.32 3.19
N ALA A 87 9.20 -2.69 4.36
CA ALA A 87 9.71 -2.30 5.68
C ALA A 87 9.38 -3.38 6.72
N GLY A 88 9.85 -3.21 7.96
CA GLY A 88 9.53 -4.10 9.08
C GLY A 88 8.03 -4.10 9.48
N ILE A 89 7.27 -3.12 9.02
CA ILE A 89 5.82 -2.98 9.22
C ILE A 89 5.13 -2.68 7.88
N PRO A 90 3.84 -3.02 7.71
CA PRO A 90 3.05 -2.43 6.64
C PRO A 90 2.87 -0.93 6.92
N LYS A 91 3.27 -0.08 5.98
CA LYS A 91 3.16 1.38 6.16
C LYS A 91 2.85 2.11 4.87
N ARG A 92 2.43 3.37 5.02
CA ARG A 92 2.17 4.29 3.92
C ARG A 92 3.46 4.87 3.36
N ALA A 93 3.42 5.23 2.08
CA ALA A 93 4.45 5.93 1.35
C ALA A 93 4.15 7.44 1.39
N PHE A 94 4.37 8.09 2.53
CA PHE A 94 3.95 9.47 2.75
C PHE A 94 4.66 10.47 1.84
N ALA A 95 5.94 10.26 1.53
CA ALA A 95 6.67 11.12 0.60
C ALA A 95 6.13 10.95 -0.82
N ALA A 96 5.87 9.71 -1.26
CA ALA A 96 5.25 9.44 -2.55
C ALA A 96 3.82 10.01 -2.66
N GLU A 97 3.02 9.91 -1.60
CA GLU A 97 1.67 10.51 -1.55
C GLU A 97 1.72 12.04 -1.67
N ALA A 98 2.61 12.68 -0.90
CA ALA A 98 2.78 14.13 -0.93
C ALA A 98 3.22 14.64 -2.30
N ALA A 99 4.07 13.89 -3.00
CA ALA A 99 4.54 14.23 -4.34
C ALA A 99 3.44 14.20 -5.43
N LEU A 100 2.29 13.54 -5.15
CA LEU A 100 1.15 13.50 -6.06
C LEU A 100 0.15 14.63 -5.82
N LEU A 101 -0.01 15.10 -4.58
CA LEU A 101 -1.07 16.05 -4.22
C LEU A 101 -0.99 17.35 -5.06
N GLY A 102 -2.15 17.77 -5.57
CA GLY A 102 -2.27 19.00 -6.38
C GLY A 102 -1.66 18.91 -7.79
N ARG A 103 -1.36 17.71 -8.27
CA ARG A 103 -0.87 17.46 -9.64
C ARG A 103 -1.78 16.48 -10.35
N SER A 104 -1.74 16.46 -11.68
CA SER A 104 -2.31 15.31 -12.41
C SER A 104 -1.52 14.05 -12.07
N LEU A 105 -2.18 12.88 -12.10
CA LEU A 105 -1.51 11.61 -11.76
C LEU A 105 -0.30 11.35 -12.68
N THR A 106 -0.43 11.69 -13.97
CA THR A 106 0.64 11.53 -14.97
C THR A 106 1.83 12.44 -14.67
N GLU A 107 1.59 13.70 -14.34
CA GLU A 107 2.65 14.67 -14.02
C GLU A 107 3.37 14.33 -12.71
N GLY A 108 2.61 13.93 -11.68
CA GLY A 108 3.14 13.58 -10.37
C GLY A 108 3.90 12.24 -10.35
N LEU A 109 3.69 11.37 -11.35
CA LEU A 109 4.16 9.98 -11.35
C LEU A 109 5.68 9.86 -11.13
N GLY A 110 6.48 10.63 -11.87
CA GLY A 110 7.94 10.57 -11.77
C GLY A 110 8.45 10.98 -10.39
N ALA A 111 7.92 12.07 -9.85
CA ALA A 111 8.28 12.57 -8.53
C ALA A 111 7.88 11.58 -7.42
N ALA A 112 6.66 11.04 -7.48
CA ALA A 112 6.18 10.06 -6.51
C ALA A 112 6.98 8.76 -6.51
N ARG A 113 7.38 8.26 -7.70
CA ARG A 113 8.27 7.09 -7.81
C ARG A 113 9.65 7.35 -7.20
N ALA A 114 10.20 8.54 -7.39
CA ALA A 114 11.49 8.91 -6.80
C ALA A 114 11.40 8.99 -5.26
N ALA A 115 10.36 9.66 -4.75
CA ALA A 115 10.13 9.88 -3.32
C ALA A 115 9.96 8.58 -2.50
N MET A 116 9.61 7.46 -3.13
CA MET A 116 9.57 6.15 -2.45
C MET A 116 10.91 5.74 -1.81
N ALA A 117 12.04 6.29 -2.26
CA ALA A 117 13.35 6.06 -1.65
C ALA A 117 13.49 6.71 -0.26
N GLU A 118 12.72 7.76 0.01
CA GLU A 118 12.62 8.40 1.33
C GLU A 118 11.68 7.60 2.25
N ASP A 119 10.66 6.98 1.66
CA ASP A 119 9.71 6.15 2.40
C ASP A 119 10.28 4.78 2.79
N PHE A 120 11.10 4.15 1.94
CA PHE A 120 11.48 2.74 2.14
C PHE A 120 12.97 2.45 1.90
N GLN A 121 13.50 1.54 2.71
CA GLN A 121 14.82 0.93 2.54
C GLN A 121 14.67 -0.61 2.66
N PRO A 122 14.21 -1.29 1.59
CA PRO A 122 13.85 -2.70 1.65
C PRO A 122 15.07 -3.59 1.87
N LEU A 123 14.85 -4.77 2.46
CA LEU A 123 15.89 -5.79 2.66
C LEU A 123 15.99 -6.73 1.46
N SER A 124 17.17 -7.34 1.29
CA SER A 124 17.35 -8.49 0.39
C SER A 124 17.12 -9.79 1.14
N ASP A 125 16.46 -10.76 0.52
CA ASP A 125 16.31 -12.12 1.03
C ASP A 125 16.22 -13.14 -0.12
N MET A 126 15.94 -14.40 0.22
CA MET A 126 15.75 -15.49 -0.76
C MET A 126 14.59 -15.23 -1.74
N ARG A 127 13.64 -14.32 -1.43
CA ARG A 127 12.50 -14.02 -2.31
C ARG A 127 12.87 -12.98 -3.35
N ALA A 128 13.54 -11.91 -2.95
CA ALA A 128 13.94 -10.83 -3.83
C ALA A 128 15.06 -9.97 -3.23
N SER A 129 15.86 -9.35 -4.10
CA SER A 129 16.82 -8.32 -3.68
C SER A 129 16.09 -7.01 -3.31
N ALA A 130 16.74 -6.20 -2.48
CA ALA A 130 16.29 -4.84 -2.14
C ALA A 130 16.06 -3.98 -3.39
N ALA A 131 16.97 -4.06 -4.36
CA ALA A 131 16.86 -3.34 -5.62
C ALA A 131 15.60 -3.74 -6.41
N TYR A 132 15.33 -5.05 -6.52
CA TYR A 132 14.13 -5.55 -7.20
C TYR A 132 12.85 -5.11 -6.47
N ARG A 133 12.84 -5.13 -5.12
CA ARG A 133 11.69 -4.67 -4.32
C ARG A 133 11.40 -3.19 -4.55
N MET A 134 12.43 -2.34 -4.51
CA MET A 134 12.27 -0.89 -4.76
C MET A 134 11.76 -0.61 -6.18
N GLU A 135 12.35 -1.25 -7.18
CA GLU A 135 11.93 -1.06 -8.57
C GLU A 135 10.51 -1.57 -8.82
N ALA A 136 10.13 -2.72 -8.23
CA ALA A 136 8.79 -3.24 -8.28
C ALA A 136 7.76 -2.29 -7.64
N ALA A 137 8.06 -1.72 -6.47
CA ALA A 137 7.17 -0.76 -5.81
C ALA A 137 6.90 0.48 -6.68
N ARG A 138 7.94 1.01 -7.34
CA ARG A 138 7.84 2.12 -8.29
C ARG A 138 6.99 1.76 -9.51
N ASN A 139 7.22 0.57 -10.08
CA ASN A 139 6.48 0.12 -11.26
C ASN A 139 5.03 -0.26 -10.95
N MET A 140 4.71 -0.62 -9.71
CA MET A 140 3.31 -0.77 -9.28
C MET A 140 2.54 0.56 -9.32
N LEU A 141 3.19 1.70 -9.04
CA LEU A 141 2.56 3.02 -9.20
C LEU A 141 2.36 3.38 -10.68
N THR A 142 3.33 3.05 -11.55
CA THR A 142 3.15 3.19 -13.01
C THR A 142 1.99 2.32 -13.49
N ARG A 143 1.95 1.06 -13.07
CA ARG A 143 0.85 0.13 -13.37
C ARG A 143 -0.49 0.69 -12.93
N TYR A 144 -0.55 1.30 -11.74
CA TYR A 144 -1.76 1.94 -11.22
C TYR A 144 -2.28 3.05 -12.15
N ALA A 145 -1.39 3.90 -12.65
CA ALA A 145 -1.78 4.97 -13.57
C ALA A 145 -2.36 4.42 -14.88
N HIS A 146 -1.74 3.39 -15.47
CA HIS A 146 -2.24 2.72 -16.67
C HIS A 146 -3.57 1.98 -16.43
N ASP A 147 -3.72 1.30 -15.29
CA ASP A 147 -4.96 0.62 -14.87
C ASP A 147 -6.14 1.61 -14.80
N LEU A 148 -5.95 2.76 -14.15
CA LEU A 148 -6.97 3.81 -14.08
C LEU A 148 -7.26 4.45 -15.45
N ALA A 149 -6.30 4.46 -16.38
CA ALA A 149 -6.49 4.92 -17.75
C ALA A 149 -7.22 3.90 -18.65
N GLY A 150 -7.57 2.72 -18.12
CA GLY A 150 -8.26 1.67 -18.86
C GLY A 150 -7.35 0.82 -19.74
N GLU A 151 -6.04 0.87 -19.53
CA GLU A 151 -5.08 0.02 -20.24
C GLU A 151 -5.05 -1.40 -19.66
N THR A 152 -4.80 -2.39 -20.52
CA THR A 152 -4.62 -3.78 -20.09
C THR A 152 -3.27 -3.96 -19.41
N VAL A 153 -3.28 -4.16 -18.09
CA VAL A 153 -2.04 -4.23 -17.28
C VAL A 153 -1.81 -5.58 -16.60
N SER A 154 -2.72 -6.54 -16.75
CA SER A 154 -2.69 -7.81 -16.02
C SER A 154 -2.34 -8.97 -16.95
N VAL A 155 -1.20 -9.62 -16.71
CA VAL A 155 -0.82 -10.85 -17.41
C VAL A 155 -1.83 -11.99 -17.20
N LEU A 156 -2.56 -11.97 -16.08
CA LEU A 156 -3.56 -13.00 -15.74
C LEU A 156 -4.87 -12.85 -16.52
N GLU A 157 -5.08 -11.72 -17.20
CA GLU A 157 -6.28 -11.46 -18.01
C GLU A 157 -6.08 -11.77 -19.50
N VAL A 158 -4.85 -12.10 -19.90
CA VAL A 158 -4.52 -12.47 -21.28
C VAL A 158 -5.12 -13.85 -21.57
N ARG A 159 -5.89 -13.95 -22.66
CA ARG A 159 -6.46 -15.20 -23.16
C ARG A 159 -5.69 -15.66 -24.39
N ALA A 160 -5.49 -16.98 -24.50
CA ALA A 160 -4.93 -17.62 -25.69
C ALA A 160 -5.97 -17.74 -26.80
#